data_AF-A0A7S0GM45-F1
#
_entry.id   AF-A0A7S0GM45-F1
#
_cell.length_a   1.000
_cell.length_b   1.000
_cell.length_c   1.000
_cell.angle_alpha   90.00
_cell.angle_beta   90.00
_cell.angle_gamma   90.00
#
_symmetry.space_group_name_H-M   'P 1'
#
loop_
_entity.id
_entity.type
_entity.pdbx_description
1 polymer ?
#
loop_
_entity_poly.entity_id
_entity_poly.type
_entity_poly.pdbx_seq_one_letter_code
_entity_poly.pdbx_strand_id
1 'polypeptide(L)'
;THSVKGPANARLAREAFATSTSSSKADPFVARAIEKRRLQTANEMDFYAFLDFALAWSNKTHPASLAYFFRALDVRERGVLTNMEIWTFLKGVHDAWQADPENYDLNMLDVRDEIFDMVKPATPGRITLDD
;
A
#
# COMPACT_ATOMS: atom_id res chain seq x y z
N THR A 1 -10.12 25.10 23.62
CA THR A 1 -8.95 24.25 23.95
C THR A 1 -9.30 22.79 23.66
N HIS A 2 -9.31 22.39 22.39
CA HIS A 2 -9.63 21.02 21.99
C HIS A 2 -8.40 20.14 22.24
N SER A 3 -8.46 19.33 23.30
CA SER A 3 -7.39 18.40 23.65
C SER A 3 -7.33 17.26 22.65
N VAL A 4 -6.23 17.22 21.91
CA VAL A 4 -5.78 16.13 21.04
C VAL A 4 -5.50 14.92 21.93
N LYS A 5 -6.54 14.15 22.25
CA LYS A 5 -6.41 12.84 22.85
C LYS A 5 -6.10 11.84 21.73
N GLY A 6 -4.82 11.81 21.37
CA GLY A 6 -4.27 11.06 20.24
C GLY A 6 -4.32 9.52 20.34
N PRO A 7 -3.60 8.83 19.44
CA PRO A 7 -3.73 7.40 19.09
C PRO A 7 -3.51 6.42 20.25
N ALA A 8 -2.88 6.89 21.33
CA ALA A 8 -2.71 6.12 22.56
C ALA A 8 -4.04 5.65 23.16
N ASN A 9 -5.10 6.46 23.12
CA ASN A 9 -6.40 6.06 23.69
C ASN A 9 -7.12 5.01 22.84
N ALA A 10 -6.93 5.03 21.52
CA ALA A 10 -7.47 4.00 20.63
C ALA A 10 -6.72 2.66 20.80
N ARG A 11 -5.40 2.73 20.99
CA ARG A 11 -4.59 1.54 21.28
C ARG A 11 -4.90 0.98 22.66
N LEU A 12 -5.01 1.82 23.69
CA LEU A 12 -5.40 1.44 25.04
C LEU A 12 -6.83 0.88 25.08
N ALA A 13 -7.76 1.41 24.30
CA ALA A 13 -9.11 0.84 24.17
C ALA A 13 -9.10 -0.52 23.48
N ARG A 14 -8.28 -0.71 22.43
CA ARG A 14 -8.08 -2.01 21.77
C ARG A 14 -7.41 -3.03 22.71
N GLU A 15 -6.39 -2.61 23.45
CA GLU A 15 -5.67 -3.44 24.43
C GLU A 15 -6.58 -3.81 25.60
N ALA A 16 -7.36 -2.88 26.15
CA ALA A 16 -8.33 -3.12 27.22
C ALA A 16 -9.47 -4.04 26.76
N PHE A 17 -9.93 -3.92 25.52
CA PHE A 17 -10.92 -4.84 24.94
C PHE A 17 -10.32 -6.24 24.75
N ALA A 18 -9.07 -6.34 24.32
CA ALA A 18 -8.36 -7.62 24.19
C ALA A 18 -8.11 -8.30 25.56
N THR A 19 -7.71 -7.53 26.60
CA THR A 19 -7.43 -8.06 27.95
C THR A 19 -8.69 -8.34 28.77
N SER A 20 -9.81 -7.66 28.52
CA SER A 20 -11.06 -7.93 29.27
C SER A 20 -11.76 -9.23 28.83
N THR A 21 -11.28 -9.89 27.77
CA THR A 21 -11.69 -11.24 27.39
C THR A 21 -10.93 -12.26 28.24
N SER A 22 -11.31 -12.36 29.52
CA SER A 22 -11.29 -13.66 30.17
C SER A 22 -12.00 -14.67 29.25
N SER A 23 -11.52 -15.91 29.21
CA SER A 23 -11.77 -16.99 28.25
C SER A 23 -13.23 -17.49 28.09
N SER A 24 -14.22 -16.61 28.19
CA SER A 24 -15.60 -16.81 27.83
C SER A 24 -15.80 -16.34 26.39
N LYS A 25 -16.25 -17.24 25.50
CA LYS A 25 -16.63 -16.95 24.11
C LYS A 25 -17.31 -15.57 24.04
N ALA A 26 -16.79 -14.69 23.19
CA ALA A 26 -17.42 -13.40 22.92
C ALA A 26 -18.91 -13.59 22.67
N ASP A 27 -19.74 -12.72 23.25
CA ASP A 27 -21.19 -12.75 23.07
C ASP A 27 -21.53 -12.86 21.56
N PRO A 28 -22.38 -13.82 21.14
CA PRO A 28 -22.71 -14.03 19.74
C PRO A 28 -23.22 -12.79 19.01
N PHE A 29 -23.92 -11.88 19.70
CA PHE A 29 -24.37 -10.60 19.16
C PHE A 29 -23.19 -9.67 18.89
N VAL A 30 -22.26 -9.54 19.85
CA VAL A 30 -21.05 -8.71 19.71
C VAL A 30 -20.17 -9.23 18.57
N ALA A 31 -19.95 -10.55 18.50
CA ALA A 31 -19.18 -11.17 17.43
C ALA A 31 -19.79 -10.89 16.04
N ARG A 32 -21.12 -11.04 15.92
CA ARG A 32 -21.84 -10.77 14.66
C ARG A 32 -21.83 -9.28 14.28
N ALA A 33 -21.92 -8.37 15.25
CA ALA A 33 -21.86 -6.93 15.01
C ALA A 33 -20.47 -6.50 14.50
N ILE A 34 -19.40 -7.04 15.09
CA ILE A 34 -18.02 -6.79 14.66
C ILE A 34 -17.79 -7.33 13.24
N GLU A 35 -18.21 -8.56 12.95
CA GLU A 35 -18.03 -9.15 11.62
C GLU A 35 -18.80 -8.38 10.55
N LYS A 36 -20.04 -7.98 10.83
CA LYS A 36 -20.83 -7.16 9.90
C LYS A 36 -20.12 -5.84 9.58
N ARG A 37 -19.55 -5.18 10.60
CA ARG A 37 -18.79 -3.94 10.42
C ARG A 37 -17.52 -4.18 9.60
N ARG A 38 -16.76 -5.24 9.92
CA ARG A 38 -15.53 -5.62 9.20
C ARG A 38 -15.79 -5.83 7.72
N LEU A 39 -16.88 -6.51 7.37
CA LEU A 39 -17.28 -6.73 5.97
C LEU A 39 -17.71 -5.44 5.27
N GLN A 40 -18.43 -4.56 5.96
CA GLN A 40 -18.85 -3.26 5.41
C GLN A 40 -17.64 -2.36 5.12
N THR A 41 -16.63 -2.39 5.98
CA THR A 41 -15.43 -1.55 5.85
C THR A 41 -14.25 -2.30 5.22
N ALA A 42 -14.45 -3.49 4.64
CA ALA A 42 -13.35 -4.33 4.16
C ALA A 42 -12.52 -3.67 3.04
N ASN A 43 -13.16 -2.79 2.26
CA ASN A 43 -12.52 -2.01 1.20
C ASN A 43 -12.29 -0.54 1.60
N GLU A 44 -12.50 -0.20 2.87
CA GLU A 44 -12.25 1.14 3.37
C GLU A 44 -10.87 1.21 4.02
N MET A 45 -10.15 2.29 3.74
CA MET A 45 -8.87 2.59 4.37
C MET A 45 -9.14 3.19 5.76
N ASP A 46 -8.53 2.62 6.81
CA ASP A 46 -8.60 3.24 8.13
C ASP A 46 -7.71 4.50 8.21
N PHE A 47 -7.89 5.31 9.27
CA PHE A 47 -7.16 6.57 9.41
C PHE A 47 -5.64 6.39 9.48
N TYR A 48 -5.14 5.29 10.07
CA TYR A 48 -3.71 5.05 10.16
C TYR A 48 -3.13 4.66 8.81
N ALA A 49 -3.81 3.77 8.08
CA ALA A 49 -3.44 3.40 6.72
C ALA A 49 -3.43 4.62 5.80
N PHE A 50 -4.40 5.53 5.94
CA PHE A 50 -4.42 6.80 5.22
C PHE A 50 -3.24 7.70 5.59
N LEU A 51 -2.92 7.82 6.88
CA LEU A 51 -1.79 8.62 7.33
C LEU A 51 -0.46 8.07 6.80
N ASP A 52 -0.26 6.76 6.86
CA ASP A 52 0.92 6.09 6.31
C ASP A 52 1.06 6.35 4.80
N PHE A 53 -0.04 6.24 4.05
CA PHE A 53 -0.08 6.59 2.64
C PHE A 53 0.27 8.06 2.40
N ALA A 54 -0.37 8.99 3.12
CA ALA A 54 -0.16 10.42 2.93
C ALA A 54 1.28 10.84 3.24
N LEU A 55 1.86 10.29 4.30
CA LEU A 55 3.27 10.50 4.66
C LEU A 55 4.19 9.94 3.58
N ALA A 56 3.98 8.69 3.15
CA ALA A 56 4.78 8.08 2.08
C ALA A 56 4.69 8.89 0.77
N TRP A 57 3.48 9.34 0.43
CA TRP A 57 3.22 10.11 -0.79
C TRP A 57 3.90 11.49 -0.80
N SER A 58 3.93 12.15 0.36
CA SER A 58 4.53 13.48 0.53
C SER A 58 6.05 13.48 0.40
N ASN A 59 6.72 12.38 0.75
CA ASN A 59 8.17 12.27 0.72
C ASN A 59 8.60 10.90 0.16
N LYS A 60 8.57 10.77 -1.16
CA LYS A 60 8.83 9.50 -1.85
C LYS A 60 10.29 9.01 -1.76
N THR A 61 11.24 9.89 -1.44
CA THR A 61 12.67 9.54 -1.35
C THR A 61 13.07 9.01 0.03
N HIS A 62 12.21 9.18 1.04
CA HIS A 62 12.48 8.64 2.37
C HIS A 62 12.45 7.10 2.34
N PRO A 63 13.39 6.39 3.01
CA PRO A 63 13.47 4.92 2.96
C PRO A 63 12.17 4.20 3.34
N ALA A 64 11.45 4.71 4.34
CA ALA A 64 10.16 4.14 4.73
C ALA A 64 9.07 4.28 3.64
N SER A 65 9.11 5.37 2.87
CA SER A 65 8.18 5.62 1.76
C SER A 65 8.51 4.72 0.58
N LEU A 66 9.80 4.56 0.25
CA LEU A 66 10.26 3.60 -0.76
C LEU A 66 9.79 2.19 -0.40
N ALA A 67 10.01 1.75 0.85
CA ALA A 67 9.53 0.46 1.31
C ALA A 67 8.01 0.31 1.24
N TYR A 68 7.26 1.39 1.52
CA TYR A 68 5.80 1.40 1.37
C TYR A 68 5.38 1.15 -0.08
N PHE A 69 5.93 1.92 -1.03
CA PHE A 69 5.57 1.77 -2.44
C PHE A 69 6.10 0.46 -3.04
N PHE A 70 7.28 0.01 -2.63
CA PHE A 70 7.83 -1.26 -3.10
C PHE A 70 6.89 -2.42 -2.75
N ARG A 71 6.36 -2.48 -1.51
CA ARG A 71 5.35 -3.48 -1.12
C ARG A 71 4.08 -3.39 -1.95
N ALA A 72 3.65 -2.18 -2.32
CA ALA A 72 2.48 -1.99 -3.16
C ALA A 72 2.72 -2.43 -4.62
N LEU A 73 3.95 -2.31 -5.12
CA LEU A 73 4.35 -2.72 -6.46
C LEU A 73 4.67 -4.22 -6.56
N ASP A 74 5.14 -4.84 -5.48
CA ASP A 74 5.47 -6.28 -5.42
C ASP A 74 4.21 -7.13 -5.20
N VAL A 75 3.36 -7.18 -6.23
CA VAL A 75 2.05 -7.88 -6.20
C VAL A 75 2.18 -9.37 -5.84
N ARG A 76 3.34 -9.99 -6.09
CA ARG A 76 3.61 -11.40 -5.78
C ARG A 76 4.31 -11.63 -4.44
N GLU A 77 4.63 -10.56 -3.71
CA GLU A 77 5.28 -10.60 -2.40
C GLU A 77 6.59 -11.42 -2.40
N ARG A 78 7.43 -11.24 -3.42
CA ARG A 78 8.71 -11.98 -3.57
C ARG A 78 9.95 -11.17 -3.20
N GLY A 79 9.78 -9.92 -2.80
CA GLY A 79 10.86 -8.96 -2.57
C GLY A 79 11.56 -8.48 -3.84
N VAL A 80 10.99 -8.73 -5.02
CA VAL A 80 11.60 -8.40 -6.31
C VAL A 80 10.57 -7.92 -7.33
N LEU A 81 10.81 -6.76 -7.93
CA LEU A 81 10.07 -6.27 -9.08
C LEU A 81 10.75 -6.78 -10.35
N THR A 82 9.98 -7.50 -11.17
CA THR A 82 10.41 -8.00 -12.47
C THR A 82 9.61 -7.34 -13.58
N ASN A 83 9.91 -7.71 -14.84
CA ASN A 83 9.11 -7.29 -16.00
C ASN A 83 7.60 -7.45 -15.80
N MET A 84 7.15 -8.47 -15.07
CA MET A 84 5.72 -8.72 -14.85
C MET A 84 5.08 -7.62 -14.00
N GLU A 85 5.68 -7.29 -12.85
CA GLU A 85 5.18 -6.26 -11.94
C GLU A 85 5.18 -4.90 -12.66
N ILE A 86 6.29 -4.53 -13.31
CA ILE A 86 6.42 -3.26 -14.05
C ILE A 86 5.37 -3.18 -15.16
N TRP A 87 5.21 -4.23 -15.98
CA TRP A 87 4.23 -4.27 -17.06
C TRP A 87 2.79 -4.17 -16.56
N THR A 88 2.49 -4.74 -15.39
CA THR A 88 1.15 -4.70 -14.80
C THR A 88 0.70 -3.27 -14.54
N PHE A 89 1.56 -2.43 -13.97
CA PHE A 89 1.23 -1.03 -13.69
C PHE A 89 1.39 -0.13 -14.92
N LEU A 90 2.37 -0.39 -15.80
CA LEU A 90 2.56 0.41 -17.01
C LEU A 90 1.34 0.38 -17.94
N LYS A 91 0.58 -0.72 -18.01
CA LYS A 91 -0.66 -0.77 -18.79
C LYS A 91 -1.65 0.32 -18.38
N GLY A 92 -1.88 0.50 -17.07
CA GLY A 92 -2.78 1.55 -16.59
C GLY A 92 -2.27 2.96 -16.87
N VAL A 93 -0.94 3.16 -16.81
CA VAL A 93 -0.31 4.44 -17.17
C VAL A 93 -0.46 4.71 -18.66
N HIS A 94 -0.26 3.70 -19.51
CA HIS A 94 -0.39 3.79 -20.95
C HIS A 94 -1.83 4.10 -21.37
N ASP A 95 -2.83 3.43 -20.77
CA ASP A 95 -4.24 3.71 -21.04
C ASP A 95 -4.61 5.16 -20.66
N ALA A 96 -4.09 5.66 -19.52
CA ALA A 96 -4.28 7.04 -19.12
C ALA A 96 -3.55 8.04 -20.03
N TRP A 97 -2.36 7.68 -20.53
CA TRP A 97 -1.58 8.49 -21.48
C TRP A 97 -2.31 8.62 -22.83
N GLN A 98 -2.82 7.51 -23.37
CA GLN A 98 -3.54 7.50 -24.65
C GLN A 98 -4.92 8.17 -24.59
N ALA A 99 -5.44 8.44 -23.40
CA ALA A 99 -6.71 9.17 -23.25
C ALA A 99 -6.64 10.62 -23.74
N ASP A 100 -5.43 11.19 -23.82
CA ASP A 100 -5.19 12.51 -24.43
C ASP A 100 -4.80 12.33 -25.91
N PRO A 101 -5.62 12.81 -26.88
CA PRO A 101 -5.32 12.69 -28.30
C PRO A 101 -4.06 13.43 -28.77
N GLU A 102 -3.57 14.40 -27.99
CA GLU A 102 -2.35 15.15 -28.32
C GLU A 102 -1.07 14.38 -27.96
N ASN A 103 -1.19 13.29 -27.19
CA ASN A 103 -0.05 12.47 -26.82
C ASN A 103 0.45 11.61 -27.98
N TYR A 104 1.77 11.51 -28.08
CA TYR A 104 2.41 10.60 -29.05
C TYR A 104 2.31 9.14 -28.59
N ASP A 105 2.49 8.23 -29.56
CA ASP A 105 2.49 6.79 -29.29
C ASP A 105 3.71 6.40 -28.43
N LEU A 106 3.44 5.86 -27.24
CA LEU A 106 4.46 5.58 -26.25
C LEU A 106 4.95 4.13 -26.41
N ASN A 107 6.23 3.95 -26.76
CA ASN A 107 6.83 2.62 -26.77
C ASN A 107 7.01 2.08 -25.33
N MET A 108 6.06 1.27 -24.88
CA MET A 108 6.07 0.68 -23.54
C MET A 108 7.29 -0.22 -23.27
N LEU A 109 7.89 -0.82 -24.30
CA LEU A 109 9.10 -1.64 -24.13
C LEU A 109 10.31 -0.77 -23.80
N ASP A 110 10.44 0.39 -24.47
CA ASP A 110 11.52 1.35 -24.17
C ASP A 110 11.33 1.93 -22.78
N VAL A 111 10.10 2.33 -22.40
CA VAL A 111 9.83 2.86 -21.04
C VAL A 111 10.19 1.84 -19.96
N ARG A 112 9.90 0.55 -20.18
CA ARG A 112 10.30 -0.52 -19.27
C ARG A 112 11.83 -0.59 -19.17
N ASP A 113 12.53 -0.55 -20.29
CA ASP A 113 13.99 -0.68 -20.32
C ASP A 113 14.67 0.53 -19.66
N GLU A 114 14.17 1.74 -19.91
CA GLU A 114 14.59 2.98 -19.22
C GLU A 114 14.40 2.90 -17.70
N ILE A 115 13.34 2.26 -17.19
CA ILE A 115 13.18 2.03 -15.74
C ILE A 115 14.32 1.16 -15.19
N PHE A 116 14.69 0.09 -15.88
CA PHE A 116 15.82 -0.74 -15.46
C PHE A 116 17.16 -0.01 -15.56
N ASP A 117 17.33 0.85 -16.57
CA ASP A 117 18.54 1.65 -16.76
C ASP A 117 18.68 2.78 -15.72
N MET A 118 17.57 3.31 -15.22
CA MET A 118 17.57 4.27 -14.12
C MET A 118 17.95 3.64 -12.79
N VAL A 119 17.37 2.48 -12.46
CA VAL A 119 17.60 1.81 -11.17
C VAL A 119 18.93 1.08 -11.13
N LYS A 120 19.36 0.49 -12.26
CA LYS A 120 20.60 -0.29 -12.39
C LYS A 120 20.70 -1.41 -11.34
N PRO A 121 19.73 -2.34 -11.32
CA PRO A 121 19.68 -3.35 -10.28
C PRO A 121 20.92 -4.23 -10.27
N ALA A 122 21.33 -4.66 -9.08
CA ALA A 122 22.48 -5.55 -8.89
C ALA A 122 22.33 -6.88 -9.66
N THR A 123 21.09 -7.37 -9.80
CA THR A 123 20.79 -8.54 -10.64
C THR A 123 19.93 -8.12 -11.84
N PRO A 124 20.38 -8.38 -13.09
CA PRO A 124 19.62 -8.02 -14.29
C PRO A 124 18.16 -8.50 -14.26
N GLY A 125 17.24 -7.58 -14.56
CA GLY A 125 15.80 -7.85 -14.61
C GLY A 125 15.12 -8.06 -13.25
N ARG A 126 15.80 -7.76 -12.13
CA ARG A 126 15.28 -7.92 -10.77
C ARG A 126 15.63 -6.70 -9.92
N ILE A 127 14.66 -5.82 -9.74
CA ILE A 127 14.79 -4.67 -8.84
C ILE A 127 14.37 -5.10 -7.44
N THR A 128 15.26 -4.96 -6.47
CA THR A 128 15.03 -5.17 -5.03
C THR A 128 14.79 -3.82 -4.35
N LEU A 129 14.44 -3.83 -3.06
CA LEU A 129 14.29 -2.58 -2.30
C LEU A 129 15.63 -1.87 -2.05
N ASP A 130 16.75 -2.60 -2.11
CA ASP A 130 18.09 -2.06 -1.86
C ASP A 130 18.74 -1.46 -3.11
N ASP A 131 18.14 -1.69 -4.30
CA ASP A 131 18.54 -1.08 -5.58
C ASP A 131 17.94 0.34 -5.72
#